data_AF-A0A6I9N8C1-F1
#
_entry.id   AF-A0A6I9N8C1-F1
#
_cell.length_a   1.000
_cell.length_b   1.000
_cell.length_c   1.000
_cell.angle_alpha   90.00
_cell.angle_beta   90.00
_cell.angle_gamma   90.00
#
_symmetry.space_group_name_H-M   'P 1'
#
loop_
_entity.id
_entity.type
_entity.pdbx_description
1 polymer ?
#
loop_
_entity_poly.entity_id
_entity_poly.type
_entity_poly.pdbx_seq_one_letter_code
_entity_poly.pdbx_strand_id
1 'polypeptide(L)'
;MAASAPSSSAGESDPNSTNLRPPGTSYDAWCGVAHGCTRKLGMKICGFLQKNNSLEERGRMGSSFKERASKNLLSCDNTGGDAHFRRTENDFSNMYARDLLPAKNGEEPTMQFLLEVVEILTTYVRKTFDRSTKVLDFHHPHQLLEGMEGFNLELSDQPESLEQILVDCRDTLKYGVRTGHPRFFNQLSTGLDIVGLAGEWLTSTANTNMFTYEIAPVFVLMEQLTLKKMREMVGWPNGEGDGIFSPGGAISNMYSVMIARYKYFPDVKTKGMSAAPRLVLFTSEHSHYSIKKACAALGFGTENLILLSTDERGRVIPADLEAKVIEAKQKGYVPMFVNATAGTTVYGAFDPINEIADICEKYNMWLHVDGAWGGGLLMSRKHRHKLNGVER
;
A
#
# COMPACT_ATOMS: atom_id res chain seq x y z
N MET A 1 63.85 -22.61 35.81
CA MET A 1 64.76 -21.70 35.10
C MET A 1 64.01 -21.13 33.91
N ALA A 2 63.99 -19.79 33.78
CA ALA A 2 63.60 -18.92 32.65
C ALA A 2 62.22 -19.16 31.97
N ALA A 3 61.22 -18.28 32.12
CA ALA A 3 61.01 -16.99 31.41
C ALA A 3 60.91 -17.18 29.88
N SER A 4 59.77 -16.95 29.21
CA SER A 4 59.27 -15.61 28.88
C SER A 4 57.78 -15.58 28.42
N ALA A 5 57.15 -14.43 28.62
CA ALA A 5 55.97 -13.90 27.91
C ALA A 5 56.36 -12.49 27.37
N PRO A 6 55.54 -11.74 26.61
CA PRO A 6 54.45 -12.06 25.68
C PRO A 6 54.66 -11.39 24.29
N SER A 7 53.83 -11.68 23.29
CA SER A 7 53.59 -10.75 22.17
C SER A 7 52.10 -10.66 21.84
N SER A 8 51.70 -9.44 21.51
CA SER A 8 50.34 -8.90 21.48
C SER A 8 49.72 -8.89 20.09
N SER A 9 48.39 -9.03 20.07
CA SER A 9 47.41 -8.32 19.23
C SER A 9 47.55 -8.38 17.69
N ALA A 10 46.65 -9.13 17.07
CA ALA A 10 45.93 -8.68 15.89
C ALA A 10 44.50 -9.25 15.97
N GLY A 11 43.53 -8.39 16.28
CA GLY A 11 42.11 -8.72 16.16
C GLY A 11 41.72 -8.69 14.69
N GLU A 12 41.09 -9.76 14.21
CA GLU A 12 40.40 -9.74 12.93
C GLU A 12 39.15 -8.87 13.05
N SER A 13 39.11 -7.82 12.21
CA SER A 13 38.00 -6.89 12.08
C SER A 13 36.82 -7.55 11.37
N ASP A 14 35.68 -7.57 12.03
CA ASP A 14 34.36 -7.87 11.46
C ASP A 14 34.01 -6.83 10.36
N PRO A 15 33.73 -7.25 9.10
CA PRO A 15 33.43 -6.34 8.00
C PRO A 15 32.06 -5.65 8.08
N ASN A 16 31.28 -5.80 9.17
CA ASN A 16 29.97 -5.17 9.32
C ASN A 16 29.87 -4.02 10.35
N SER A 17 30.99 -3.46 10.82
CA SER A 17 30.97 -2.38 11.83
C SER A 17 30.82 -0.94 11.29
N THR A 18 30.70 -0.74 9.97
CA THR A 18 30.55 0.59 9.37
C THR A 18 29.10 1.07 9.36
N ASN A 19 28.53 1.39 10.54
CA ASN A 19 27.40 2.32 10.67
C ASN A 19 27.24 2.85 12.11
N LEU A 20 28.36 3.17 12.77
CA LEU A 20 28.33 3.99 13.98
C LEU A 20 28.38 5.48 13.60
N ARG A 21 27.22 6.11 13.80
CA ARG A 21 26.85 7.53 13.72
C ARG A 21 27.98 8.51 14.15
N PRO A 22 28.34 9.53 13.36
CA PRO A 22 29.13 10.66 13.87
C PRO A 22 28.21 11.74 14.49
N PRO A 23 28.64 12.44 15.54
CA PRO A 23 27.87 13.49 16.18
C PRO A 23 28.04 14.84 15.46
N GLY A 24 26.93 15.54 15.24
CA GLY A 24 26.89 17.01 15.25
C GLY A 24 26.95 17.77 13.92
N THR A 25 25.92 18.58 13.70
CA THR A 25 25.88 19.89 13.02
C THR A 25 25.59 20.02 11.51
N SER A 26 25.61 18.96 10.68
CA SER A 26 25.19 19.13 9.26
C SER A 26 23.72 18.77 8.99
N TYR A 27 23.12 17.87 9.77
CA TYR A 27 21.75 17.37 9.51
C TYR A 27 20.66 18.40 9.88
N ASP A 28 20.88 19.21 10.91
CA ASP A 28 19.90 20.22 11.36
C ASP A 28 19.71 21.35 10.34
N ALA A 29 20.76 21.68 9.57
CA ALA A 29 20.68 22.68 8.51
C ALA A 29 19.78 22.21 7.35
N TRP A 30 19.86 20.93 6.97
CA TRP A 30 19.03 20.34 5.91
C TRP A 30 17.59 20.09 6.37
N CYS A 31 17.38 19.66 7.62
CA CYS A 31 16.04 19.56 8.21
C CYS A 31 15.33 20.91 8.26
N GLY A 32 16.04 22.00 8.56
CA GLY A 32 15.50 23.37 8.56
C GLY A 32 15.03 23.84 7.17
N VAL A 33 15.81 23.55 6.12
CA VAL A 33 15.47 23.89 4.73
C VAL A 33 14.29 23.04 4.23
N ALA A 34 14.27 21.75 4.53
CA ALA A 34 13.17 20.84 4.17
C ALA A 34 11.86 21.18 4.90
N HIS A 35 11.92 21.57 6.18
CA HIS A 35 10.77 22.08 6.94
C HIS A 35 10.23 23.41 6.37
N GLY A 36 11.11 24.28 5.88
CA GLY A 36 10.72 25.55 5.25
C GLY A 36 9.94 25.36 3.95
N CYS A 37 10.36 24.42 3.10
CA CYS A 37 9.70 24.14 1.82
C CYS A 37 8.35 23.43 1.98
N THR A 38 8.26 22.45 2.89
CA THR A 38 7.00 21.72 3.17
C THR A 38 5.93 22.62 3.81
N ARG A 39 6.33 23.54 4.71
CA ARG A 39 5.40 24.51 5.32
C ARG A 39 4.84 25.49 4.28
N LYS A 40 5.65 25.95 3.32
CA LYS A 40 5.19 26.86 2.24
C LYS A 40 4.22 26.19 1.27
N LEU A 41 4.42 24.91 0.96
CA LEU A 41 3.50 24.16 0.09
C LEU A 41 2.18 23.84 0.81
N GLY A 42 2.23 23.42 2.07
CA GLY A 42 1.04 23.17 2.89
C GLY A 42 0.16 24.42 3.10
N MET A 43 0.76 25.59 3.30
CA MET A 43 0.02 26.84 3.45
C MET A 43 -0.65 27.31 2.14
N LYS A 44 -0.03 27.05 0.98
CA LYS A 44 -0.63 27.34 -0.33
C LYS A 44 -1.86 26.45 -0.62
N ILE A 45 -1.79 25.18 -0.24
CA ILE A 45 -2.91 24.23 -0.37
C ILE A 45 -4.05 24.61 0.59
N CYS A 46 -3.76 24.96 1.85
CA CYS A 46 -4.78 25.45 2.80
C CYS A 46 -5.45 26.75 2.33
N GLY A 47 -4.68 27.70 1.77
CA GLY A 47 -5.24 28.94 1.23
C GLY A 47 -6.15 28.73 0.02
N PHE A 48 -5.88 27.70 -0.80
CA PHE A 48 -6.74 27.32 -1.92
C PHE A 48 -8.06 26.68 -1.44
N LEU A 49 -8.00 25.85 -0.40
CA LEU A 49 -9.17 25.18 0.18
C LEU A 49 -10.09 26.15 0.95
N GLN A 50 -9.54 27.17 1.60
CA GLN A 50 -10.35 28.19 2.30
C GLN A 50 -11.10 29.12 1.34
N LYS A 51 -10.57 29.39 0.14
CA LYS A 51 -11.23 30.23 -0.88
C LYS A 51 -12.50 29.62 -1.46
N ASN A 52 -12.68 28.30 -1.35
CA ASN A 52 -13.83 27.60 -1.93
C ASN A 52 -14.99 27.35 -0.94
N ASN A 53 -14.89 27.84 0.30
CA ASN A 53 -15.84 27.49 1.36
C ASN A 53 -16.69 28.66 1.91
N SER A 54 -16.77 29.81 1.23
CA SER A 54 -17.76 30.84 1.59
C SER A 54 -19.09 30.58 0.89
N LEU A 55 -20.00 29.90 1.59
CA LEU A 55 -21.41 29.77 1.26
C LEU A 55 -22.15 31.06 1.63
N GLU A 56 -22.36 31.96 0.66
CA GLU A 56 -23.49 32.90 0.64
C GLU A 56 -23.53 33.60 -0.74
N GLU A 57 -24.30 33.03 -1.68
CA GLU A 57 -24.99 33.71 -2.81
C GLU A 57 -25.52 32.64 -3.79
N ARG A 58 -26.59 31.95 -3.40
CA ARG A 58 -27.37 31.07 -4.30
C ARG A 58 -28.70 31.74 -4.61
N GLY A 59 -28.71 32.59 -5.63
CA GLY A 59 -29.95 33.28 -6.00
C GLY A 59 -29.84 34.18 -7.22
N ARG A 60 -29.24 33.73 -8.33
CA ARG A 60 -29.42 34.26 -9.71
C ARG A 60 -28.42 33.60 -10.69
N MET A 61 -28.63 32.33 -11.04
CA MET A 61 -27.87 31.71 -12.14
C MET A 61 -28.63 30.55 -12.82
N GLY A 62 -29.97 30.58 -12.77
CA GLY A 62 -30.83 29.52 -13.32
C GLY A 62 -31.08 29.58 -14.83
N SER A 63 -30.68 30.65 -15.52
CA SER A 63 -31.02 30.85 -16.95
C SER A 63 -29.82 30.87 -17.91
N SER A 64 -28.58 30.85 -17.42
CA SER A 64 -27.37 30.95 -18.27
C SER A 64 -26.71 29.60 -18.62
N PHE A 65 -27.20 28.48 -18.08
CA PHE A 65 -26.51 27.18 -18.19
C PHE A 65 -26.91 26.31 -19.39
N LYS A 66 -27.86 26.73 -20.22
CA LYS A 66 -28.25 25.98 -21.43
C LYS A 66 -27.56 26.43 -22.72
N GLU A 67 -26.86 27.56 -22.73
CA GLU A 67 -26.26 28.12 -23.96
C GLU A 67 -24.73 28.12 -23.97
N ARG A 68 -24.08 27.57 -22.93
CA ARG A 68 -22.62 27.64 -22.74
C ARG A 68 -21.90 26.30 -22.82
N ALA A 69 -22.55 25.26 -23.34
CA ALA A 69 -21.95 23.93 -23.53
C ALA A 69 -21.04 23.80 -24.78
N SER A 70 -20.84 24.89 -25.53
CA SER A 70 -19.91 24.93 -26.65
C SER A 70 -19.12 26.23 -26.60
N LYS A 71 -18.07 26.28 -25.77
CA LYS A 71 -16.86 27.11 -25.95
C LYS A 71 -15.90 26.92 -24.78
N ASN A 72 -14.70 26.44 -25.14
CA ASN A 72 -13.40 26.61 -24.50
C ASN A 72 -13.38 27.26 -23.10
N LEU A 73 -12.92 26.49 -22.11
CA LEU A 73 -12.54 26.99 -20.80
C LEU A 73 -11.12 26.53 -20.50
N LEU A 74 -10.15 27.38 -20.83
CA LEU A 74 -8.87 27.54 -20.14
C LEU A 74 -8.39 28.98 -20.42
N SER A 75 -8.33 29.82 -19.41
CA SER A 75 -7.55 31.07 -19.45
C SER A 75 -7.01 31.39 -18.07
N CYS A 76 -5.69 31.49 -17.98
CA CYS A 76 -4.95 32.34 -17.04
C CYS A 76 -3.63 32.70 -17.75
N ASP A 77 -3.57 33.88 -18.36
CA ASP A 77 -2.31 34.47 -18.85
C ASP A 77 -1.55 35.10 -17.67
N ASN A 78 -0.27 34.77 -17.52
CA ASN A 78 0.76 35.72 -17.96
C ASN A 78 2.20 35.18 -17.83
N THR A 79 2.98 35.50 -18.87
CA THR A 79 4.45 35.64 -18.98
C THR A 79 5.30 34.40 -19.26
N GLY A 80 5.55 34.18 -20.56
CA GLY A 80 6.89 33.86 -21.07
C GLY A 80 7.16 32.41 -21.44
N GLY A 81 6.64 31.98 -22.61
CA GLY A 81 7.00 30.72 -23.27
C GLY A 81 5.82 29.78 -23.48
N ASP A 82 4.75 30.25 -24.14
CA ASP A 82 3.55 29.44 -24.39
C ASP A 82 3.79 28.41 -25.49
N ALA A 83 4.09 27.16 -25.08
CA ALA A 83 3.64 26.00 -25.82
C ALA A 83 2.12 25.90 -25.65
N HIS A 84 1.38 26.67 -26.44
CA HIS A 84 -0.04 26.43 -26.65
C HIS A 84 -0.18 25.04 -27.30
N PHE A 85 -0.55 24.03 -26.51
CA PHE A 85 -1.01 22.75 -27.05
C PHE A 85 -2.32 22.99 -27.80
N ARG A 86 -2.19 23.32 -29.10
CA ARG A 86 -3.31 23.30 -30.02
C ARG A 86 -3.76 21.85 -30.16
N ARG A 87 -5.03 21.61 -29.91
CA ARG A 87 -5.68 20.33 -30.20
C ARG A 87 -5.87 20.27 -31.72
N THR A 88 -4.85 19.85 -32.45
CA THR A 88 -5.01 19.36 -33.82
C THR A 88 -5.71 18.02 -33.74
N GLU A 89 -6.70 17.77 -34.61
CA GLU A 89 -7.20 16.40 -34.83
C GLU A 89 -6.02 15.57 -35.31
N ASN A 90 -5.37 14.85 -34.38
CA ASN A 90 -4.19 14.07 -34.68
C ASN A 90 -4.62 12.66 -35.05
N ASP A 91 -4.28 12.27 -36.26
CA ASP A 91 -4.55 10.94 -36.79
C ASP A 91 -3.45 9.96 -36.32
N PHE A 92 -3.80 9.09 -35.38
CA PHE A 92 -2.90 8.05 -34.85
C PHE A 92 -2.94 6.74 -35.66
N SER A 93 -3.71 6.66 -36.75
CA SER A 93 -3.91 5.43 -37.52
C SER A 93 -2.63 4.91 -38.19
N ASN A 94 -1.69 5.80 -38.52
CA ASN A 94 -0.42 5.49 -39.18
C ASN A 94 0.80 5.72 -38.26
N MET A 95 0.58 5.88 -36.95
CA MET A 95 1.64 6.10 -35.96
C MET A 95 1.77 4.87 -35.07
N TYR A 96 2.99 4.57 -34.63
CA TYR A 96 3.29 3.40 -33.83
C TYR A 96 4.08 3.78 -32.57
N ALA A 97 4.13 2.89 -31.58
CA ALA A 97 4.89 3.13 -30.34
C ALA A 97 6.38 3.45 -30.59
N ARG A 98 6.98 2.91 -31.65
CA ARG A 98 8.36 3.20 -32.06
C ARG A 98 8.60 4.63 -32.55
N ASP A 99 7.54 5.38 -32.85
CA ASP A 99 7.59 6.76 -33.31
C ASP A 99 7.50 7.76 -32.13
N LEU A 100 7.19 7.26 -30.93
CA LEU A 100 7.16 8.03 -29.69
C LEU A 100 8.59 8.16 -29.10
N LEU A 101 8.75 9.02 -28.10
CA LEU A 101 9.99 9.09 -27.31
C LEU A 101 10.43 7.67 -26.89
N PRO A 102 11.72 7.31 -27.06
CA PRO A 102 12.88 8.20 -27.30
C PRO A 102 13.21 8.47 -28.79
N ALA A 103 12.31 8.21 -29.74
CA ALA A 103 12.56 8.49 -31.16
C ALA A 103 12.82 9.98 -31.43
N LYS A 104 13.63 10.26 -32.46
CA LYS A 104 13.93 11.64 -32.88
C LYS A 104 12.65 12.32 -33.36
N ASN A 105 12.39 13.53 -32.84
CA ASN A 105 11.16 14.30 -33.07
C ASN A 105 9.88 13.61 -32.55
N GLY A 106 10.00 12.61 -31.66
CA GLY A 106 8.84 11.90 -31.08
C GLY A 106 8.14 12.65 -29.93
N GLU A 107 8.64 13.81 -29.50
CA GLU A 107 8.12 14.55 -28.34
C GLU A 107 6.66 14.97 -28.51
N GLU A 108 6.32 15.66 -29.61
CA GLU A 108 4.96 16.11 -29.89
C GLU A 108 3.99 14.92 -30.05
N PRO A 109 4.28 13.89 -30.86
CA PRO A 109 3.55 12.62 -30.88
C PRO A 109 3.28 12.02 -29.50
N THR A 110 4.31 11.93 -28.65
CA THR A 110 4.19 11.38 -27.30
C THR A 110 3.24 12.18 -26.44
N MET A 111 3.39 13.50 -26.43
CA MET A 111 2.51 14.36 -25.63
C MET A 111 1.06 14.29 -26.08
N GLN A 112 0.81 14.26 -27.39
CA GLN A 112 -0.54 14.18 -27.93
C GLN A 112 -1.19 12.82 -27.62
N PHE A 113 -0.46 11.71 -27.79
CA PHE A 113 -0.94 10.38 -27.44
C PHE A 113 -1.30 10.28 -25.94
N LEU A 114 -0.42 10.77 -25.05
CA LEU A 114 -0.67 10.77 -23.61
C LEU A 114 -1.91 11.61 -23.23
N LEU A 115 -2.12 12.75 -23.89
CA LEU A 115 -3.31 13.60 -23.65
C LEU A 115 -4.61 12.88 -24.05
N GLU A 116 -4.62 12.16 -25.16
CA GLU A 116 -5.77 11.35 -25.57
C GLU A 116 -6.05 10.18 -24.60
N VAL A 117 -5.00 9.52 -24.11
CA VAL A 117 -5.14 8.53 -23.02
C VAL A 117 -5.76 9.18 -21.77
N VAL A 118 -5.28 10.35 -21.36
CA VAL A 118 -5.82 11.08 -20.20
C VAL A 118 -7.29 11.49 -20.43
N GLU A 119 -7.71 11.83 -21.65
CA GLU A 119 -9.12 12.10 -21.94
C GLU A 119 -10.00 10.86 -21.76
N ILE A 120 -9.53 9.68 -22.19
CA ILE A 120 -10.22 8.39 -21.96
C ILE A 120 -10.37 8.14 -20.46
N LEU A 121 -9.27 8.27 -19.71
CA LEU A 121 -9.25 8.04 -18.26
C LEU A 121 -10.18 9.01 -17.52
N THR A 122 -10.12 10.30 -17.82
CA THR A 122 -10.96 11.31 -17.16
C THR A 122 -12.44 11.16 -17.52
N THR A 123 -12.76 10.72 -18.74
CA THR A 123 -14.13 10.32 -19.12
C THR A 123 -14.62 9.13 -18.28
N TYR A 124 -13.77 8.13 -18.06
CA TYR A 124 -14.07 7.01 -17.18
C TYR A 124 -14.28 7.46 -15.72
N VAL A 125 -13.44 8.35 -15.19
CA VAL A 125 -13.58 8.94 -13.85
C VAL A 125 -14.94 9.63 -13.69
N ARG A 126 -15.35 10.45 -14.67
CA ARG A 126 -16.67 11.13 -14.64
C ARG A 126 -17.82 10.12 -14.54
N LYS A 127 -17.77 9.05 -15.34
CA LYS A 127 -18.78 7.99 -15.35
C LYS A 127 -18.80 7.17 -14.06
N THR A 128 -17.66 6.97 -13.42
CA THR A 128 -17.54 6.17 -12.19
C THR A 128 -18.43 6.67 -11.04
N PHE A 129 -18.63 7.99 -10.91
CA PHE A 129 -19.48 8.57 -9.86
C PHE A 129 -20.95 8.75 -10.28
N ASP A 130 -21.28 8.49 -11.55
CA ASP A 130 -22.66 8.50 -12.05
C ASP A 130 -23.34 7.14 -11.79
N ARG A 131 -24.38 7.17 -10.95
CA ARG A 131 -25.17 6.00 -10.55
C ARG A 131 -26.03 5.42 -11.68
N SER A 132 -26.14 6.12 -12.81
CA SER A 132 -26.81 5.60 -14.02
C SER A 132 -25.96 4.55 -14.75
N THR A 133 -24.65 4.54 -14.52
CA THR A 133 -23.72 3.60 -15.15
C THR A 133 -23.77 2.21 -14.51
N LYS A 134 -23.49 1.17 -15.29
CA LYS A 134 -23.35 -0.19 -14.75
C LYS A 134 -22.08 -0.29 -13.89
N VAL A 135 -22.16 -1.05 -12.80
CA VAL A 135 -20.96 -1.44 -12.01
C VAL A 135 -20.02 -2.32 -12.84
N LEU A 136 -20.58 -3.22 -13.63
CA LEU A 136 -19.88 -4.12 -14.53
C LEU A 136 -20.82 -4.43 -15.71
N ASP A 137 -20.28 -4.44 -16.92
CA ASP A 137 -20.91 -5.10 -18.06
C ASP A 137 -20.34 -6.52 -18.13
N PHE A 138 -21.06 -7.48 -17.53
CA PHE A 138 -20.50 -8.81 -17.29
C PHE A 138 -20.51 -9.65 -18.56
N HIS A 139 -19.37 -10.28 -18.83
CA HIS A 139 -19.17 -11.27 -19.89
C HIS A 139 -18.39 -12.46 -19.33
N HIS A 140 -18.75 -13.67 -19.75
CA HIS A 140 -18.00 -14.86 -19.39
C HIS A 140 -16.60 -14.84 -20.06
N PRO A 141 -15.60 -15.53 -19.47
CA PRO A 141 -14.24 -15.55 -20.03
C PRO A 141 -14.18 -15.96 -21.50
N HIS A 142 -14.98 -16.94 -21.93
CA HIS A 142 -14.99 -17.37 -23.33
C HIS A 142 -15.48 -16.26 -24.29
N GLN A 143 -16.41 -15.40 -23.87
CA GLN A 143 -16.90 -14.29 -24.70
C GLN A 143 -15.82 -13.24 -24.93
N LEU A 144 -15.03 -12.92 -23.88
CA LEU A 144 -13.90 -11.98 -24.01
C LEU A 144 -12.77 -12.56 -24.84
N LEU A 145 -12.51 -13.87 -24.75
CA LEU A 145 -11.48 -14.57 -25.53
C LEU A 145 -11.85 -14.71 -27.01
N GLU A 146 -13.13 -14.82 -27.34
CA GLU A 146 -13.61 -14.89 -28.74
C GLU A 146 -13.46 -13.57 -29.51
N GLY A 147 -13.09 -12.46 -28.83
CA GLY A 147 -12.89 -11.16 -29.44
C GLY A 147 -14.18 -10.35 -29.51
N MET A 148 -14.51 -9.63 -28.44
CA MET A 148 -15.76 -8.87 -28.36
C MET A 148 -15.69 -7.57 -29.14
N GLU A 149 -16.50 -7.45 -30.19
CA GLU A 149 -16.66 -6.21 -30.98
C GLU A 149 -15.31 -5.63 -31.50
N GLY A 150 -14.32 -6.49 -31.76
CA GLY A 150 -12.99 -6.09 -32.23
C GLY A 150 -11.93 -5.94 -31.13
N PHE A 151 -12.30 -6.11 -29.85
CA PHE A 151 -11.34 -6.16 -28.76
C PHE A 151 -10.60 -7.52 -28.76
N ASN A 152 -9.40 -7.53 -29.31
CA ASN A 152 -8.56 -8.73 -29.42
C ASN A 152 -7.56 -8.79 -28.26
N LEU A 153 -7.51 -9.93 -27.57
CA LEU A 153 -6.55 -10.17 -26.48
C LEU A 153 -5.30 -10.93 -26.93
N GLU A 154 -5.28 -11.44 -28.16
CA GLU A 154 -4.13 -12.14 -28.71
C GLU A 154 -2.99 -11.17 -29.01
N LEU A 155 -1.76 -11.64 -28.79
CA LEU A 155 -0.55 -10.89 -29.12
C LEU A 155 -0.03 -11.32 -30.49
N SER A 156 0.56 -10.38 -31.23
CA SER A 156 1.14 -10.65 -32.55
C SER A 156 2.56 -10.08 -32.68
N ASP A 157 3.31 -10.56 -33.68
CA ASP A 157 4.66 -10.07 -33.98
C ASP A 157 4.67 -8.65 -34.56
N GLN A 158 3.55 -8.19 -35.13
CA GLN A 158 3.44 -6.87 -35.74
C GLN A 158 2.88 -5.86 -34.74
N PRO A 159 3.40 -4.63 -34.71
CA PRO A 159 2.84 -3.59 -33.87
C PRO A 159 1.48 -3.15 -34.41
N GLU A 160 0.58 -2.84 -33.50
CA GLU A 160 -0.65 -2.11 -33.82
C GLU A 160 -0.39 -0.61 -33.83
N SER A 161 -1.26 0.13 -34.52
CA SER A 161 -1.19 1.59 -34.53
C SER A 161 -1.55 2.17 -33.16
N LEU A 162 -1.11 3.39 -32.89
CA LEU A 162 -1.47 4.10 -31.67
C LEU A 162 -2.98 4.34 -31.56
N GLU A 163 -3.70 4.44 -32.68
CA GLU A 163 -5.17 4.50 -32.65
C GLU A 163 -5.77 3.20 -32.11
N GLN A 164 -5.27 2.04 -32.54
CA GLN A 164 -5.74 0.76 -32.02
C GLN A 164 -5.43 0.62 -30.52
N ILE A 165 -4.25 1.07 -30.06
CA ILE A 165 -3.93 1.12 -28.62
C ILE A 165 -4.93 1.99 -27.83
N LEU A 166 -5.37 3.12 -28.39
CA LEU A 166 -6.41 3.96 -27.77
C LEU A 166 -7.77 3.26 -27.73
N VAL A 167 -8.12 2.49 -28.77
CA VAL A 167 -9.31 1.62 -28.78
C VAL A 167 -9.22 0.58 -27.66
N ASP A 168 -8.09 -0.13 -27.54
CA ASP A 168 -7.91 -1.16 -26.51
C ASP A 168 -7.96 -0.58 -25.10
N CYS A 169 -7.46 0.63 -24.89
CA CYS A 169 -7.60 1.35 -23.62
C CYS A 169 -9.07 1.61 -23.27
N ARG A 170 -9.89 2.02 -24.25
CA ARG A 170 -11.33 2.26 -24.05
C ARG A 170 -12.06 0.96 -23.74
N ASP A 171 -11.77 -0.10 -24.49
CA ASP A 171 -12.43 -1.40 -24.33
C ASP A 171 -12.04 -2.12 -23.04
N THR A 172 -10.77 -2.02 -22.64
CA THR A 172 -10.30 -2.50 -21.33
C THR A 172 -11.10 -1.88 -20.19
N LEU A 173 -11.35 -0.57 -20.24
CA LEU A 173 -12.17 0.14 -19.26
C LEU A 173 -13.68 -0.11 -19.41
N LYS A 174 -14.16 -0.40 -20.63
CA LYS A 174 -15.57 -0.72 -20.92
C LYS A 174 -15.97 -2.04 -20.25
N TYR A 175 -15.11 -3.05 -20.33
CA TYR A 175 -15.38 -4.39 -19.80
C TYR A 175 -14.83 -4.63 -18.39
N GLY A 176 -14.05 -3.69 -17.85
CA GLY A 176 -13.59 -3.72 -16.46
C GLY A 176 -14.69 -3.41 -15.43
N VAL A 177 -14.48 -3.86 -14.19
CA VAL A 177 -15.34 -3.52 -13.05
C VAL A 177 -15.07 -2.09 -12.59
N ARG A 178 -16.12 -1.28 -12.41
CA ARG A 178 -16.03 0.05 -11.79
C ARG A 178 -15.92 -0.05 -10.27
N THR A 179 -14.73 -0.34 -9.76
CA THR A 179 -14.46 -0.46 -8.31
C THR A 179 -14.68 0.84 -7.52
N GLY A 180 -14.63 1.99 -8.19
CA GLY A 180 -14.97 3.29 -7.63
C GLY A 180 -16.47 3.62 -7.60
N HIS A 181 -17.33 2.77 -8.18
CA HIS A 181 -18.76 3.07 -8.29
C HIS A 181 -19.43 3.09 -6.90
N PRO A 182 -20.32 4.05 -6.59
CA PRO A 182 -20.96 4.17 -5.27
C PRO A 182 -21.81 2.97 -4.83
N ARG A 183 -22.10 2.03 -5.74
CA ARG A 183 -22.85 0.79 -5.47
C ARG A 183 -21.98 -0.48 -5.59
N PHE A 184 -20.66 -0.33 -5.66
CA PHE A 184 -19.73 -1.45 -5.62
C PHE A 184 -19.39 -1.80 -4.16
N PHE A 185 -19.87 -2.95 -3.69
CA PHE A 185 -19.70 -3.41 -2.31
C PHE A 185 -19.12 -4.84 -2.24
N ASN A 186 -18.45 -5.28 -3.32
CA ASN A 186 -17.98 -6.67 -3.43
C ASN A 186 -16.66 -6.92 -2.68
N GLN A 187 -15.86 -5.89 -2.43
CA GLN A 187 -14.52 -6.00 -1.87
C GLN A 187 -14.35 -5.05 -0.69
N LEU A 188 -13.32 -5.29 0.14
CA LEU A 188 -12.94 -4.38 1.22
C LEU A 188 -12.30 -3.08 0.68
N SER A 189 -11.56 -3.18 -0.43
CA SER A 189 -11.01 -2.03 -1.15
C SER A 189 -12.01 -1.56 -2.20
N THR A 190 -12.59 -0.37 -1.99
CA THR A 190 -13.57 0.25 -2.90
C THR A 190 -13.31 1.74 -3.01
N GLY A 191 -13.99 2.40 -3.96
CA GLY A 191 -13.88 3.83 -4.16
C GLY A 191 -12.74 4.21 -5.10
N LEU A 192 -12.68 5.50 -5.43
CA LEU A 192 -11.65 6.09 -6.26
C LEU A 192 -11.31 7.46 -5.66
N ASP A 193 -10.23 7.53 -4.88
CA ASP A 193 -9.76 8.79 -4.32
C ASP A 193 -8.97 9.56 -5.38
N ILE A 194 -9.34 10.83 -5.61
CA ILE A 194 -8.76 11.63 -6.69
C ILE A 194 -7.31 12.02 -6.39
N VAL A 195 -6.96 12.21 -5.11
CA VAL A 195 -5.58 12.50 -4.70
C VAL A 195 -4.74 11.23 -4.79
N GLY A 196 -5.29 10.08 -4.41
CA GLY A 196 -4.68 8.77 -4.60
C GLY A 196 -4.35 8.51 -6.07
N LEU A 197 -5.32 8.71 -6.98
CA LEU A 197 -5.12 8.56 -8.42
C LEU A 197 -4.03 9.49 -8.97
N ALA A 198 -4.04 10.77 -8.58
CA ALA A 198 -3.00 11.71 -9.00
C ALA A 198 -1.61 11.33 -8.46
N GLY A 199 -1.56 10.80 -7.24
CA GLY A 199 -0.34 10.23 -6.64
C GLY A 199 0.18 9.04 -7.44
N GLU A 200 -0.69 8.13 -7.86
CA GLU A 200 -0.31 6.98 -8.69
C GLU A 200 0.21 7.41 -10.06
N TRP A 201 -0.42 8.36 -10.73
CA TRP A 201 0.10 8.90 -12.00
C TRP A 201 1.49 9.51 -11.83
N LEU A 202 1.73 10.25 -10.74
CA LEU A 202 3.03 10.84 -10.44
C LEU A 202 4.08 9.75 -10.14
N THR A 203 3.71 8.75 -9.33
CA THR A 203 4.60 7.62 -9.01
C THR A 203 4.97 6.83 -10.27
N SER A 204 4.02 6.54 -11.15
CA SER A 204 4.28 5.87 -12.43
C SER A 204 5.13 6.71 -13.37
N THR A 205 4.98 8.04 -13.36
CA THR A 205 5.84 8.95 -14.13
C THR A 205 7.29 8.93 -13.60
N ALA A 206 7.47 8.85 -12.27
CA ALA A 206 8.79 8.79 -11.64
C ALA A 206 9.51 7.45 -11.86
N ASN A 207 8.76 6.34 -11.96
CA ASN A 207 9.22 5.00 -12.32
C ASN A 207 10.58 4.59 -11.70
N THR A 208 10.71 4.73 -10.38
CA THR A 208 11.93 4.38 -9.63
C THR A 208 11.69 3.24 -8.65
N ASN A 209 12.76 2.76 -8.00
CA ASN A 209 12.70 1.70 -7.00
C ASN A 209 12.99 2.21 -5.57
N MET A 210 12.41 1.55 -4.57
CA MET A 210 12.52 1.92 -3.15
C MET A 210 13.74 1.34 -2.42
N PHE A 211 14.66 0.66 -3.12
CA PHE A 211 15.74 -0.08 -2.45
C PHE A 211 16.85 0.81 -1.84
N THR A 212 17.11 2.00 -2.40
CA THR A 212 18.12 2.93 -1.88
C THR A 212 17.64 4.38 -1.95
N TYR A 213 18.19 5.19 -1.05
CA TYR A 213 18.01 6.64 -1.05
C TYR A 213 18.53 7.30 -2.34
N GLU A 214 19.60 6.76 -2.94
CA GLU A 214 20.26 7.35 -4.12
C GLU A 214 19.30 7.54 -5.30
N ILE A 215 18.43 6.57 -5.55
CA ILE A 215 17.49 6.58 -6.69
C ILE A 215 16.05 6.96 -6.30
N ALA A 216 15.73 7.03 -5.01
CA ALA A 216 14.40 7.37 -4.51
C ALA A 216 14.44 8.29 -3.26
N PRO A 217 15.19 9.40 -3.27
CA PRO A 217 15.49 10.16 -2.05
C PRO A 217 14.23 10.74 -1.40
N VAL A 218 13.29 11.24 -2.23
CA VAL A 218 12.02 11.80 -1.74
C VAL A 218 11.12 10.71 -1.17
N PHE A 219 10.96 9.60 -1.88
CA PHE A 219 10.04 8.53 -1.49
C PHE A 219 10.52 7.78 -0.26
N VAL A 220 11.83 7.55 -0.10
CA VAL A 220 12.42 6.95 1.11
C VAL A 220 12.12 7.80 2.35
N LEU A 221 12.26 9.13 2.27
CA LEU A 221 11.93 10.02 3.38
C LEU A 221 10.41 10.07 3.66
N MET A 222 9.58 10.07 2.60
CA MET A 222 8.13 10.01 2.75
C MET A 222 7.67 8.73 3.46
N GLU A 223 8.22 7.58 3.07
CA GLU A 223 7.94 6.30 3.71
C GLU A 223 8.35 6.32 5.19
N GLN A 224 9.57 6.78 5.51
CA GLN A 224 10.04 6.87 6.89
C GLN A 224 9.13 7.75 7.76
N LEU A 225 8.72 8.91 7.26
CA LEU A 225 7.84 9.84 7.98
C LEU A 225 6.42 9.27 8.16
N THR A 226 5.91 8.61 7.11
CA THR A 226 4.57 8.01 7.14
C THR A 226 4.52 6.84 8.12
N LEU A 227 5.50 5.94 8.08
CA LEU A 227 5.60 4.81 9.00
C LEU A 227 5.77 5.26 10.45
N LYS A 228 6.60 6.27 10.71
CA LYS A 228 6.70 6.90 12.04
C LYS A 228 5.33 7.38 12.51
N LYS A 229 4.59 8.07 11.62
CA LYS A 229 3.27 8.61 11.97
C LYS A 229 2.25 7.50 12.23
N MET A 230 2.29 6.41 11.48
CA MET A 230 1.45 5.23 11.73
C MET A 230 1.75 4.60 13.08
N ARG A 231 3.02 4.48 13.48
CA ARG A 231 3.42 3.98 14.82
C ARG A 231 2.93 4.89 15.96
N GLU A 232 2.97 6.22 15.77
CA GLU A 232 2.35 7.15 16.73
C GLU A 232 0.84 6.93 16.86
N MET A 233 0.15 6.60 15.76
CA MET A 233 -1.30 6.34 15.77
C MET A 233 -1.65 5.02 16.48
N VAL A 234 -0.81 3.99 16.30
CA VAL A 234 -0.84 2.73 17.05
C VAL A 234 -0.70 2.99 18.54
N GLY A 235 0.15 3.95 18.93
CA GLY A 235 0.36 4.36 20.32
C GLY A 235 1.78 4.11 20.83
N TRP A 236 2.71 3.75 19.95
CA TRP A 236 4.10 3.54 20.34
C TRP A 236 4.79 4.87 20.69
N PRO A 237 5.52 4.94 21.82
CA PRO A 237 6.13 6.19 22.30
C PRO A 237 6.96 6.88 21.22
N ASN A 238 6.68 8.16 20.95
CA ASN A 238 7.36 8.98 19.94
C ASN A 238 7.41 8.38 18.51
N GLY A 239 6.56 7.39 18.21
CA GLY A 239 6.61 6.62 16.97
C GLY A 239 7.90 5.79 16.83
N GLU A 240 8.55 5.46 17.95
CA GLU A 240 9.69 4.54 17.98
C GLU A 240 9.29 3.16 17.47
N GLY A 241 10.24 2.49 16.82
CA GLY A 241 10.02 1.22 16.13
C GLY A 241 10.40 1.28 14.66
N ASP A 242 10.13 0.20 13.97
CA ASP A 242 10.53 -0.03 12.59
C ASP A 242 9.32 -0.37 11.70
N GLY A 243 9.52 -0.45 10.39
CA GLY A 243 8.48 -0.85 9.45
C GLY A 243 8.93 -0.71 8.00
N ILE A 244 8.17 -1.34 7.11
CA ILE A 244 8.37 -1.25 5.65
C ILE A 244 7.01 -1.43 4.97
N PHE A 245 6.78 -0.77 3.83
CA PHE A 245 5.64 -1.11 2.99
C PHE A 245 5.89 -2.45 2.29
N SER A 246 4.83 -3.24 2.09
CA SER A 246 4.92 -4.54 1.44
C SER A 246 3.81 -4.69 0.40
N PRO A 247 3.99 -5.55 -0.62
CA PRO A 247 2.98 -5.78 -1.66
C PRO A 247 1.80 -6.61 -1.12
N GLY A 248 0.96 -5.98 -0.30
CA GLY A 248 -0.24 -6.55 0.30
C GLY A 248 -0.06 -7.07 1.73
N GLY A 249 -1.15 -7.03 2.51
CA GLY A 249 -1.18 -7.45 3.92
C GLY A 249 -0.84 -8.93 4.15
N ALA A 250 -0.99 -9.79 3.14
CA ALA A 250 -0.54 -11.18 3.23
C ALA A 250 0.98 -11.31 3.39
N ILE A 251 1.75 -10.46 2.70
CA ILE A 251 3.21 -10.41 2.82
C ILE A 251 3.61 -9.70 4.13
N SER A 252 2.87 -8.68 4.58
CA SER A 252 3.08 -8.08 5.92
C SER A 252 2.92 -9.12 7.03
N ASN A 253 1.87 -9.95 6.95
CA ASN A 253 1.65 -11.07 7.86
C ASN A 253 2.80 -12.08 7.81
N MET A 254 3.31 -12.41 6.61
CA MET A 254 4.48 -13.27 6.47
C MET A 254 5.74 -12.65 7.11
N TYR A 255 5.98 -11.35 6.93
CA TYR A 255 7.06 -10.64 7.61
C TYR A 255 6.94 -10.73 9.13
N SER A 256 5.73 -10.57 9.70
CA SER A 256 5.52 -10.67 11.15
C SER A 256 5.98 -12.03 11.70
N VAL A 257 5.65 -13.13 11.00
CA VAL A 257 6.07 -14.49 11.37
C VAL A 257 7.57 -14.66 11.21
N MET A 258 8.16 -14.13 10.13
CA MET A 258 9.61 -14.16 9.92
C MET A 258 10.38 -13.43 11.02
N ILE A 259 9.89 -12.26 11.42
CA ILE A 259 10.48 -11.42 12.48
C ILE A 259 10.38 -12.12 13.83
N ALA A 260 9.20 -12.62 14.19
CA ALA A 260 9.00 -13.39 15.42
C ALA A 260 9.94 -14.59 15.49
N ARG A 261 10.05 -15.34 14.38
CA ARG A 261 10.99 -16.46 14.29
C ARG A 261 12.44 -16.03 14.50
N TYR A 262 12.87 -14.97 13.82
CA TYR A 262 14.24 -14.48 13.94
C TYR A 262 14.55 -13.96 15.35
N LYS A 263 13.58 -13.31 16.01
CA LYS A 263 13.72 -12.79 17.36
C LYS A 263 14.02 -13.90 18.37
N TYR A 264 13.33 -15.03 18.29
CA TYR A 264 13.47 -16.13 19.25
C TYR A 264 14.47 -17.22 18.82
N PHE A 265 14.63 -17.46 17.51
CA PHE A 265 15.49 -18.50 16.93
C PHE A 265 16.27 -17.96 15.72
N PRO A 266 17.24 -17.04 15.94
CA PRO A 266 17.99 -16.40 14.85
C PRO A 266 18.81 -17.40 14.03
N ASP A 267 19.23 -18.51 14.65
CA ASP A 267 19.97 -19.61 14.02
C ASP A 267 19.23 -20.24 12.83
N VAL A 268 17.89 -20.17 12.80
CA VAL A 268 17.10 -20.65 11.66
C VAL A 268 17.48 -19.93 10.36
N LYS A 269 17.96 -18.69 10.43
CA LYS A 269 18.39 -17.92 9.26
C LYS A 269 19.50 -18.64 8.47
N THR A 270 20.44 -19.29 9.17
CA THR A 270 21.61 -19.93 8.55
C THR A 270 21.54 -21.45 8.57
N LYS A 271 20.86 -22.04 9.56
CA LYS A 271 20.79 -23.49 9.78
C LYS A 271 19.44 -24.10 9.35
N GLY A 272 18.46 -23.29 8.97
CA GLY A 272 17.12 -23.73 8.59
C GLY A 272 16.24 -24.15 9.78
N MET A 273 14.98 -24.52 9.51
CA MET A 273 13.97 -24.85 10.53
C MET A 273 14.34 -26.05 11.39
N SER A 274 15.18 -26.96 10.90
CA SER A 274 15.64 -28.14 11.65
C SER A 274 16.54 -27.79 12.84
N ALA A 275 17.09 -26.58 12.88
CA ALA A 275 17.86 -26.08 14.02
C ALA A 275 17.00 -25.51 15.16
N ALA A 276 15.68 -25.43 14.96
CA ALA A 276 14.72 -25.05 15.98
C ALA A 276 13.88 -26.26 16.44
N PRO A 277 13.36 -26.26 17.68
CA PRO A 277 12.32 -27.20 18.08
C PRO A 277 11.05 -26.97 17.26
N ARG A 278 10.03 -27.83 17.44
CA ARG A 278 8.74 -27.66 16.77
C ARG A 278 8.04 -26.38 17.27
N LEU A 279 8.10 -25.33 16.46
CA LEU A 279 7.52 -24.02 16.75
C LEU A 279 6.02 -24.01 16.43
N VAL A 280 5.21 -23.39 17.28
CA VAL A 280 3.75 -23.33 17.17
C VAL A 280 3.28 -21.88 17.14
N LEU A 281 2.32 -21.62 16.24
CA LEU A 281 1.69 -20.33 16.03
C LEU A 281 0.19 -20.45 16.29
N PHE A 282 -0.44 -19.37 16.73
CA PHE A 282 -1.86 -19.32 17.04
C PHE A 282 -2.54 -18.21 16.24
N THR A 283 -3.76 -18.46 15.78
CA THR A 283 -4.57 -17.45 15.10
C THR A 283 -6.05 -17.78 15.24
N SER A 284 -6.92 -16.79 15.17
CA SER A 284 -8.38 -17.01 15.11
C SER A 284 -8.78 -17.98 13.98
N GLU A 285 -9.76 -18.84 14.22
CA GLU A 285 -10.40 -19.63 13.15
C GLU A 285 -11.06 -18.77 12.05
N HIS A 286 -11.36 -17.50 12.35
CA HIS A 286 -11.87 -16.49 11.42
C HIS A 286 -10.81 -15.50 10.93
N SER A 287 -9.53 -15.73 11.24
CA SER A 287 -8.43 -14.91 10.74
C SER A 287 -8.24 -15.06 9.22
N HIS A 288 -7.53 -14.11 8.62
CA HIS A 288 -7.22 -14.18 7.20
C HIS A 288 -6.32 -15.39 6.88
N TYR A 289 -6.60 -16.07 5.78
CA TYR A 289 -5.89 -17.30 5.37
C TYR A 289 -4.38 -17.10 5.12
N SER A 290 -3.89 -15.85 5.05
CA SER A 290 -2.48 -15.53 4.88
C SER A 290 -1.59 -16.11 5.96
N ILE A 291 -2.07 -16.22 7.20
CA ILE A 291 -1.27 -16.80 8.29
C ILE A 291 -0.97 -18.27 7.99
N LYS A 292 -1.99 -19.03 7.54
CA LYS A 292 -1.82 -20.42 7.11
C LYS A 292 -0.87 -20.54 5.91
N LYS A 293 -0.99 -19.63 4.92
CA LYS A 293 -0.04 -19.58 3.79
C LYS A 293 1.38 -19.27 4.24
N ALA A 294 1.57 -18.34 5.17
CA ALA A 294 2.88 -17.99 5.72
C ALA A 294 3.50 -19.18 6.47
N CYS A 295 2.73 -19.90 7.31
CA CYS A 295 3.22 -21.10 7.99
C CYS A 295 3.68 -22.20 7.01
N ALA A 296 2.92 -22.42 5.94
CA ALA A 296 3.32 -23.37 4.89
C ALA A 296 4.59 -22.91 4.17
N ALA A 297 4.63 -21.67 3.69
CA ALA A 297 5.73 -21.13 2.91
C ALA A 297 7.04 -20.99 3.70
N LEU A 298 6.95 -20.65 4.98
CA LEU A 298 8.12 -20.43 5.85
C LEU A 298 8.67 -21.70 6.50
N GLY A 299 8.11 -22.87 6.17
CA GLY A 299 8.62 -24.17 6.63
C GLY A 299 8.17 -24.59 8.03
N PHE A 300 7.13 -23.96 8.58
CA PHE A 300 6.51 -24.42 9.82
C PHE A 300 5.59 -25.62 9.58
N GLY A 301 4.93 -25.68 8.42
CA GLY A 301 3.88 -26.65 8.14
C GLY A 301 2.54 -26.25 8.77
N THR A 302 1.44 -26.56 8.08
CA THR A 302 0.11 -26.04 8.51
C THR A 302 -0.45 -26.69 9.77
N GLU A 303 0.04 -27.86 10.16
CA GLU A 303 -0.33 -28.51 11.43
C GLU A 303 0.21 -27.79 12.66
N ASN A 304 1.20 -26.90 12.47
CA ASN A 304 1.79 -26.09 13.54
C ASN A 304 1.15 -24.72 13.68
N LEU A 305 0.14 -24.43 12.84
CA LEU A 305 -0.76 -23.31 13.04
C LEU A 305 -2.02 -23.80 13.74
N ILE A 306 -2.16 -23.44 15.00
CA ILE A 306 -3.29 -23.82 15.84
C ILE A 306 -4.38 -22.75 15.73
N LEU A 307 -5.57 -23.16 15.33
CA LEU A 307 -6.73 -22.28 15.24
C LEU A 307 -7.36 -22.11 16.62
N LEU A 308 -7.60 -20.86 17.00
CA LEU A 308 -8.26 -20.46 18.23
C LEU A 308 -9.76 -20.37 18.01
N SER A 309 -10.52 -20.91 18.96
CA SER A 309 -11.98 -20.86 18.94
C SER A 309 -12.47 -19.44 19.19
N THR A 310 -13.58 -19.10 18.55
CA THR A 310 -14.20 -17.78 18.66
C THR A 310 -15.53 -17.82 19.38
N ASP A 311 -15.91 -16.69 19.98
CA ASP A 311 -17.25 -16.48 20.54
C ASP A 311 -18.29 -16.29 19.41
N GLU A 312 -19.56 -16.16 19.77
CA GLU A 312 -20.65 -15.95 18.79
C GLU A 312 -20.51 -14.66 17.96
N ARG A 313 -19.61 -13.75 18.37
CA ARG A 313 -19.31 -12.50 17.66
C ARG A 313 -18.05 -12.62 16.79
N GLY A 314 -17.49 -13.82 16.68
CA GLY A 314 -16.30 -14.13 15.89
C GLY A 314 -15.00 -13.59 16.48
N ARG A 315 -14.93 -13.37 17.81
CA ARG A 315 -13.74 -12.90 18.51
C ARG A 315 -13.06 -14.07 19.22
N VAL A 316 -11.74 -14.13 19.20
CA VAL A 316 -10.97 -15.15 19.94
C VAL A 316 -11.38 -15.20 21.41
N ILE A 317 -11.54 -16.42 21.93
CA ILE A 317 -11.76 -16.69 23.35
C ILE A 317 -10.37 -16.82 24.03
N PRO A 318 -9.93 -15.87 24.88
CA PRO A 318 -8.56 -15.89 25.45
C PRO A 318 -8.25 -17.15 26.27
N ALA A 319 -9.26 -17.70 26.96
CA ALA A 319 -9.09 -18.96 27.71
C ALA A 319 -8.72 -20.14 26.80
N ASP A 320 -9.21 -20.18 25.55
CA ASP A 320 -8.85 -21.21 24.57
C ASP A 320 -7.41 -21.04 24.07
N LEU A 321 -6.95 -19.79 23.87
CA LEU A 321 -5.54 -19.50 23.59
C LEU A 321 -4.64 -20.04 24.71
N GLU A 322 -4.94 -19.70 25.97
CA GLU A 322 -4.11 -20.14 27.09
C GLU A 322 -4.09 -21.67 27.23
N ALA A 323 -5.24 -22.33 27.06
CA ALA A 323 -5.33 -23.79 27.07
C ALA A 323 -4.46 -24.44 25.97
N LYS A 324 -4.52 -23.93 24.74
CA LYS A 324 -3.75 -24.45 23.60
C LYS A 324 -2.25 -24.17 23.71
N VAL A 325 -1.87 -23.07 24.35
CA VAL A 325 -0.46 -22.78 24.70
C VAL A 325 0.05 -23.83 25.70
N ILE A 326 -0.72 -24.13 26.74
CA ILE A 326 -0.35 -25.15 27.75
C ILE A 326 -0.24 -26.53 27.08
N GLU A 327 -1.20 -26.92 26.24
CA GLU A 327 -1.20 -28.19 25.52
C GLU A 327 0.03 -28.33 24.60
N ALA A 328 0.38 -27.28 23.85
CA ALA A 328 1.56 -27.29 22.99
C ALA A 328 2.85 -27.48 23.80
N LYS A 329 2.98 -26.81 24.95
CA LYS A 329 4.15 -26.98 25.84
C LYS A 329 4.22 -28.39 26.44
N GLN A 330 3.08 -28.98 26.81
CA GLN A 330 3.01 -30.36 27.30
C GLN A 330 3.49 -31.38 26.25
N LYS A 331 3.28 -31.11 24.96
CA LYS A 331 3.81 -31.91 23.85
C LYS A 331 5.29 -31.67 23.54
N GLY A 332 5.96 -30.79 24.29
CA GLY A 332 7.35 -30.38 24.05
C GLY A 332 7.50 -29.42 22.87
N TYR A 333 6.42 -28.81 22.38
CA TYR A 333 6.46 -27.81 21.33
C TYR A 333 6.69 -26.42 21.93
N VAL A 334 7.09 -25.46 21.10
CA VAL A 334 7.38 -24.09 21.54
C VAL A 334 6.35 -23.12 20.95
N PRO A 335 5.36 -22.68 21.75
CA PRO A 335 4.53 -21.51 21.44
C PRO A 335 5.41 -20.28 21.24
N MET A 336 5.23 -19.59 20.11
CA MET A 336 6.10 -18.47 19.74
C MET A 336 5.33 -17.22 19.31
N PHE A 337 4.16 -17.38 18.69
CA PHE A 337 3.52 -16.30 17.94
C PHE A 337 2.00 -16.42 18.04
N VAL A 338 1.35 -15.29 18.26
CA VAL A 338 -0.11 -15.16 18.20
C VAL A 338 -0.46 -14.05 17.23
N ASN A 339 -1.33 -14.34 16.27
CA ASN A 339 -2.02 -13.34 15.46
C ASN A 339 -3.39 -13.03 16.07
N ALA A 340 -3.56 -11.79 16.54
CA ALA A 340 -4.85 -11.21 16.88
C ALA A 340 -5.37 -10.41 15.68
N THR A 341 -6.61 -10.66 15.25
CA THR A 341 -7.19 -9.96 14.09
C THR A 341 -8.00 -8.75 14.55
N ALA A 342 -7.59 -7.56 14.11
CA ALA A 342 -8.32 -6.32 14.34
C ALA A 342 -9.16 -5.99 13.09
N GLY A 343 -10.34 -6.60 13.01
CA GLY A 343 -11.24 -6.49 11.86
C GLY A 343 -11.16 -7.69 10.93
N THR A 344 -11.86 -8.78 11.25
CA THR A 344 -11.95 -9.96 10.37
C THR A 344 -12.63 -9.63 9.03
N THR A 345 -12.26 -10.36 7.98
CA THR A 345 -12.73 -10.09 6.60
C THR A 345 -14.24 -10.22 6.44
N VAL A 346 -14.87 -11.17 7.13
CA VAL A 346 -16.30 -11.48 6.96
C VAL A 346 -17.16 -10.73 7.99
N TYR A 347 -16.90 -10.93 9.29
CA TYR A 347 -17.72 -10.32 10.35
C TYR A 347 -17.31 -8.88 10.68
N GLY A 348 -16.08 -8.48 10.37
CA GLY A 348 -15.51 -7.25 10.91
C GLY A 348 -15.30 -7.33 12.44
N ALA A 349 -15.06 -8.53 12.96
CA ALA A 349 -14.84 -8.78 14.38
C ALA A 349 -13.45 -8.30 14.82
N PHE A 350 -13.33 -7.93 16.10
CA PHE A 350 -12.08 -7.47 16.70
C PHE A 350 -11.74 -8.39 17.87
N ASP A 351 -10.61 -9.06 17.78
CA ASP A 351 -10.11 -9.91 18.87
C ASP A 351 -9.79 -9.07 20.11
N PRO A 352 -9.92 -9.63 21.33
CA PRO A 352 -9.64 -8.93 22.58
C PRO A 352 -8.11 -8.77 22.80
N ILE A 353 -7.50 -7.79 22.13
CA ILE A 353 -6.04 -7.63 22.05
C ILE A 353 -5.39 -7.55 23.44
N ASN A 354 -5.95 -6.79 24.39
CA ASN A 354 -5.40 -6.71 25.75
C ASN A 354 -5.31 -8.06 26.47
N GLU A 355 -6.39 -8.86 26.41
CA GLU A 355 -6.43 -10.17 27.06
C GLU A 355 -5.46 -11.16 26.38
N ILE A 356 -5.34 -11.06 25.04
CA ILE A 356 -4.34 -11.83 24.29
C ILE A 356 -2.92 -11.38 24.65
N ALA A 357 -2.68 -10.07 24.79
CA ALA A 357 -1.38 -9.51 25.14
C ALA A 357 -0.93 -9.97 26.53
N ASP A 358 -1.83 -10.01 27.52
CA ASP A 358 -1.54 -10.55 28.86
C ASP A 358 -1.03 -12.00 28.80
N ILE A 359 -1.62 -12.83 27.93
CA ILE A 359 -1.20 -14.22 27.71
C ILE A 359 0.15 -14.25 26.97
N CYS A 360 0.34 -13.42 25.92
CA CYS A 360 1.61 -13.34 25.20
C CYS A 360 2.77 -12.94 26.12
N GLU A 361 2.58 -11.95 27.00
CA GLU A 361 3.57 -11.54 27.99
C GLU A 361 3.87 -12.66 28.99
N LYS A 362 2.84 -13.31 29.53
CA LYS A 362 2.98 -14.43 30.48
C LYS A 362 3.79 -15.60 29.92
N TYR A 363 3.61 -15.92 28.63
CA TYR A 363 4.26 -17.07 27.99
C TYR A 363 5.43 -16.70 27.08
N ASN A 364 5.82 -15.42 27.03
CA ASN A 364 6.88 -14.88 26.16
C ASN A 364 6.68 -15.24 24.68
N MET A 365 5.52 -14.85 24.13
CA MET A 365 5.18 -15.01 22.72
C MET A 365 5.13 -13.64 22.02
N TRP A 366 5.45 -13.64 20.72
CA TRP A 366 5.24 -12.49 19.86
C TRP A 366 3.75 -12.28 19.63
N LEU A 367 3.26 -11.07 19.94
CA LEU A 367 1.94 -10.62 19.53
C LEU A 367 2.04 -9.88 18.21
N HIS A 368 1.33 -10.37 17.20
CA HIS A 368 1.07 -9.64 15.97
C HIS A 368 -0.41 -9.28 15.91
N VAL A 369 -0.71 -8.04 15.54
CA VAL A 369 -2.09 -7.59 15.30
C VAL A 369 -2.28 -7.39 13.80
N ASP A 370 -3.07 -8.26 13.16
CA ASP A 370 -3.50 -8.06 11.78
C ASP A 370 -4.59 -6.97 11.73
N GLY A 371 -4.11 -5.73 11.56
CA GLY A 371 -4.93 -4.54 11.34
C GLY A 371 -5.12 -4.19 9.87
N ALA A 372 -4.93 -5.11 8.92
CA ALA A 372 -5.01 -4.79 7.49
C ALA A 372 -6.35 -4.16 7.10
N TRP A 373 -7.45 -4.59 7.71
CA TRP A 373 -8.78 -4.00 7.52
C TRP A 373 -9.13 -2.99 8.61
N GLY A 374 -9.15 -3.41 9.89
CA GLY A 374 -9.62 -2.55 10.98
C GLY A 374 -8.63 -1.48 11.42
N GLY A 375 -7.37 -1.51 10.96
CA GLY A 375 -6.35 -0.51 11.29
C GLY A 375 -6.75 0.92 10.88
N GLY A 376 -7.55 1.06 9.83
CA GLY A 376 -8.12 2.37 9.43
C GLY A 376 -8.94 3.04 10.54
N LEU A 377 -9.50 2.27 11.50
CA LEU A 377 -10.27 2.82 12.62
C LEU A 377 -9.41 3.55 13.65
N LEU A 378 -8.08 3.37 13.65
CA LEU A 378 -7.16 4.17 14.49
C LEU A 378 -7.24 5.66 14.18
N MET A 379 -7.62 6.02 12.95
CA MET A 379 -7.84 7.40 12.52
C MET A 379 -9.09 8.03 13.15
N SER A 380 -10.03 7.22 13.64
CA SER A 380 -11.28 7.68 14.22
C SER A 380 -11.19 7.73 15.75
N ARG A 381 -11.24 8.94 16.33
CA ARG A 381 -11.32 9.11 17.79
C ARG A 381 -12.52 8.37 18.42
N LYS A 382 -13.62 8.23 17.67
CA LYS A 382 -14.82 7.52 18.10
C LYS A 382 -14.65 5.99 18.11
N HIS A 383 -13.90 5.44 17.16
CA HIS A 383 -13.86 3.98 16.94
C HIS A 383 -12.52 3.30 17.25
N ARG A 384 -11.43 4.06 17.46
CA ARG A 384 -10.10 3.52 17.78
C ARG A 384 -10.08 2.59 19.01
N HIS A 385 -11.04 2.74 19.93
CA HIS A 385 -11.16 1.89 21.11
C HIS A 385 -11.33 0.40 20.80
N LYS A 386 -11.77 0.04 19.59
CA LYS A 386 -11.87 -1.36 19.15
C LYS A 386 -10.50 -2.05 19.01
N LEU A 387 -9.41 -1.27 18.96
CA LEU A 387 -8.03 -1.77 18.87
C LEU A 387 -7.24 -1.53 20.17
N ASN A 388 -7.91 -1.25 21.30
CA ASN A 388 -7.20 -1.06 22.58
C ASN A 388 -6.31 -2.27 22.89
N GLY A 389 -5.04 -2.02 23.22
CA GLY A 389 -4.03 -3.04 23.44
C GLY A 389 -3.06 -3.24 22.27
N VAL A 390 -3.31 -2.63 21.11
CA VAL A 390 -2.40 -2.70 19.92
C VAL A 390 -1.04 -2.03 20.16
N GLU A 391 -0.94 -1.19 21.17
CA GLU A 391 0.29 -0.52 21.59
C GLU A 391 1.27 -1.43 22.36
N ARG A 392 0.84 -2.64 22.77
CA ARG A 392 1.59 -3.54 23.65
C ARG A 392 2.50 -4.51 22.91
#